data_AF-A0A382PNW8-F1
#
_entry.id   AF-A0A382PNW8-F1
#
_cell.length_a   1.000
_cell.length_b   1.000
_cell.length_c   1.000
_cell.angle_alpha   90.00
_cell.angle_beta   90.00
_cell.angle_gamma   90.00
#
_symmetry.space_group_name_H-M   'P 1'
#
loop_
_entity.id
_entity.type
_entity.pdbx_description
1 polymer ?
#
loop_
_entity_poly.entity_id
_entity_poly.type
_entity_poly.pdbx_seq_one_letter_code
_entity_poly.pdbx_strand_id
1 'polypeptide(L)'
;VGFAICAIILGASSSIARYYWLNQEEAEKRTPPPTIPLVDGIRLQATNFTVHLPSQGRVQARAVTSINPEVSGRIISIEPDFKEGGFFKPGQKLL
;
A
#
# COMPACT_ATOMS: atom_id res chain seq x y z
N VAL A 1 -6.94 94.03 -1.70
CA VAL A 1 -6.70 93.06 -2.80
C VAL A 1 -6.20 91.71 -2.27
N GLY A 2 -5.20 91.67 -1.38
CA GLY A 2 -4.65 90.41 -0.83
C GLY A 2 -5.67 89.49 -0.13
N PHE A 3 -6.58 90.03 0.67
CA PHE A 3 -7.58 89.22 1.39
C PHE A 3 -8.56 88.49 0.45
N ALA A 4 -8.92 89.12 -0.68
CA ALA A 4 -9.80 88.53 -1.68
C ALA A 4 -9.12 87.35 -2.40
N ILE A 5 -7.82 87.46 -2.67
CA ILE A 5 -7.02 86.39 -3.28
C ILE A 5 -6.94 85.18 -2.34
N CYS A 6 -6.69 85.40 -1.04
CA CYS A 6 -6.64 84.32 -0.05
C CYS A 6 -7.98 83.59 0.09
N ALA A 7 -9.10 84.32 0.10
CA ALA A 7 -10.43 83.73 0.20
C ALA A 7 -10.77 82.85 -1.02
N ILE A 8 -10.37 83.28 -2.22
CA ILE A 8 -10.57 82.51 -3.46
C ILE A 8 -9.74 81.21 -3.44
N ILE A 9 -8.48 81.28 -3.01
CA ILE A 9 -7.60 80.11 -2.94
C ILE A 9 -8.13 79.08 -1.93
N LEU A 10 -8.58 79.54 -0.75
CA LEU A 10 -9.17 78.67 0.27
C LEU A 10 -10.49 78.04 -0.20
N GLY A 11 -11.36 78.82 -0.85
CA GLY A 11 -12.62 78.33 -1.39
C GLY A 11 -12.42 77.29 -2.50
N ALA A 12 -11.48 77.54 -3.41
CA ALA A 12 -11.13 76.61 -4.49
C ALA A 12 -10.53 75.32 -3.93
N SER A 13 -9.57 75.42 -3.01
CA SER A 13 -8.93 74.25 -2.38
C SER A 13 -9.93 73.39 -1.60
N SER A 14 -10.81 74.03 -0.81
CA SER A 14 -11.86 73.31 -0.07
C SER A 14 -12.83 72.59 -0.99
N SER A 15 -13.22 73.22 -2.11
CA SER A 15 -14.14 72.61 -3.08
C SER A 15 -13.51 71.39 -3.76
N ILE A 16 -12.23 71.48 -4.13
CA ILE A 16 -11.47 70.40 -4.76
C ILE A 16 -11.30 69.23 -3.78
N ALA A 17 -10.89 69.50 -2.54
CA ALA A 17 -10.75 68.47 -1.52
C ALA A 17 -12.07 67.74 -1.24
N ARG A 18 -13.18 68.48 -1.22
CA ARG A 18 -14.52 67.92 -1.02
C ARG A 18 -14.97 67.04 -2.18
N TYR A 19 -14.65 67.45 -3.41
CA TYR A 19 -14.91 66.66 -4.62
C TYR A 19 -14.12 65.33 -4.61
N TYR A 20 -12.84 65.36 -4.25
CA TYR A 20 -12.03 64.14 -4.15
C TYR A 20 -12.49 63.20 -3.04
N TRP A 21 -12.95 63.71 -1.90
CA TRP A 21 -13.45 62.86 -0.82
C TRP A 21 -14.80 62.22 -1.18
N LEU A 22 -15.71 62.96 -1.82
CA LEU A 22 -17.01 62.44 -2.25
C LEU A 22 -16.90 61.41 -3.39
N ASN A 23 -15.95 61.60 -4.31
CA ASN A 23 -15.71 60.71 -5.45
C ASN A 23 -14.59 59.70 -5.20
N GLN A 24 -14.19 59.49 -3.95
CA GLN A 24 -13.22 58.46 -3.62
C GLN A 24 -13.88 57.10 -3.83
N GLU A 25 -13.70 56.54 -5.01
CA GLU A 25 -14.12 55.18 -5.34
C GLU A 25 -13.44 54.23 -4.36
N GLU A 26 -14.24 53.65 -3.47
CA GLU A 26 -13.76 52.69 -2.49
C GLU A 26 -13.23 51.49 -3.26
N ALA A 27 -11.90 51.33 -3.26
CA ALA A 27 -11.21 50.32 -4.06
C ALA A 27 -11.90 48.97 -3.84
N GLU A 28 -12.51 48.44 -4.91
CA GLU A 28 -13.30 47.23 -4.87
C GLU A 28 -12.41 46.09 -4.35
N LYS A 29 -12.64 45.69 -3.10
CA LYS A 29 -11.86 44.62 -2.44
C LYS A 29 -12.21 43.32 -3.13
N ARG A 30 -11.42 42.96 -4.15
CA ARG A 30 -11.53 41.67 -4.82
C ARG A 30 -11.12 40.58 -3.85
N THR A 31 -12.10 39.90 -3.26
CA THR A 31 -11.86 38.66 -2.52
C THR A 31 -11.30 37.63 -3.50
N PRO A 32 -10.09 37.09 -3.29
CA PRO A 32 -9.56 36.07 -4.17
C PRO A 32 -10.51 34.87 -4.21
N PRO A 33 -10.72 34.26 -5.39
CA PRO A 33 -11.58 33.10 -5.50
C PRO A 33 -11.04 31.96 -4.62
N PRO A 34 -11.91 31.17 -3.98
CA PRO A 34 -11.49 30.06 -3.14
C PRO A 34 -10.77 29.01 -3.98
N THR A 35 -9.54 28.67 -3.60
CA THR A 35 -8.79 27.56 -4.22
C THR A 35 -9.39 26.23 -3.77
N ILE A 36 -9.94 25.47 -4.72
CA ILE A 36 -10.42 24.11 -4.47
C ILE A 36 -9.19 23.19 -4.50
N PRO A 37 -8.92 22.41 -3.43
CA PRO A 37 -7.81 21.45 -3.44
C PRO A 37 -8.11 20.34 -4.44
N LEU A 38 -7.18 20.10 -5.37
CA LEU A 38 -7.22 18.96 -6.29
C LEU A 38 -6.78 17.70 -5.52
N VAL A 39 -7.66 16.71 -5.45
CA VAL A 39 -7.37 15.42 -4.81
C VAL A 39 -7.60 14.29 -5.80
N ASP A 40 -6.66 13.35 -5.84
CA ASP A 40 -6.79 12.13 -6.62
C ASP A 40 -7.31 11.00 -5.74
N GLY A 41 -8.42 10.40 -6.17
CA GLY A 41 -9.04 9.26 -5.50
C GLY A 41 -9.30 8.13 -6.48
N ILE A 42 -9.17 6.89 -6.02
CA ILE A 42 -9.52 5.71 -6.78
C ILE A 42 -10.78 5.06 -6.20
N ARG A 43 -11.67 4.58 -7.06
CA ARG A 43 -12.87 3.86 -6.64
C ARG A 43 -12.56 2.36 -6.57
N LEU A 44 -12.58 1.81 -5.36
CA LEU A 44 -12.37 0.38 -5.14
C LEU A 44 -13.56 -0.44 -5.64
N GLN A 45 -13.27 -1.61 -6.20
CA GLN A 45 -14.27 -2.61 -6.59
C GLN A 45 -14.07 -3.87 -5.76
N ALA A 46 -15.17 -4.55 -5.43
CA ALA A 46 -15.12 -5.80 -4.70
C ALA A 46 -14.53 -6.90 -5.59
N THR A 47 -13.43 -7.50 -5.14
CA THR A 47 -12.76 -8.62 -5.80
C THR A 47 -12.61 -9.77 -4.82
N ASN A 48 -12.85 -10.98 -5.30
CA ASN A 48 -12.55 -12.19 -4.55
C ASN A 48 -11.04 -12.44 -4.58
N PHE A 49 -10.41 -12.49 -3.40
CA PHE A 49 -8.99 -12.79 -3.27
C PHE A 49 -8.80 -14.12 -2.53
N THR A 50 -8.26 -15.13 -3.23
CA THR A 50 -7.93 -16.42 -2.63
C THR A 50 -6.55 -16.36 -1.98
N VAL A 51 -6.49 -16.58 -0.67
CA VAL A 51 -5.23 -16.62 0.08
C VAL A 51 -4.59 -18.00 -0.08
N HIS A 52 -3.44 -18.05 -0.72
CA HIS A 52 -2.59 -19.25 -0.74
C HIS A 52 -1.59 -19.19 0.40
N LEU A 53 -1.77 -20.03 1.43
CA LEU A 53 -0.84 -20.12 2.55
C LEU A 53 0.06 -21.35 2.38
N PRO A 54 1.32 -21.20 1.95
CA PRO A 54 2.25 -22.32 1.93
C PRO A 54 2.54 -22.78 3.36
N SER A 55 2.23 -24.04 3.65
CA SER A 55 2.55 -24.70 4.92
C SER A 55 3.81 -25.55 4.74
N GLN A 56 4.68 -25.55 5.74
CA GLN A 56 5.86 -26.40 5.79
C GLN A 56 5.66 -27.50 6.81
N GLY A 57 6.06 -28.72 6.45
CA GLY A 57 5.98 -29.89 7.30
C GLY A 57 7.08 -30.88 6.96
N ARG A 58 7.44 -31.73 7.92
CA ARG A 58 8.43 -32.78 7.71
C ARG A 58 7.74 -34.02 7.19
N VAL A 59 8.18 -34.55 6.04
CA VAL A 59 7.67 -35.81 5.48
C VAL A 59 8.19 -36.97 6.32
N GLN A 60 7.31 -37.90 6.69
CA GLN A 60 7.66 -39.10 7.43
C GLN A 60 7.14 -40.35 6.70
N ALA A 61 7.94 -41.42 6.74
CA ALA A 61 7.56 -42.70 6.16
C ALA A 61 6.30 -43.24 6.83
N ARG A 62 5.34 -43.71 6.02
CA ARG A 62 4.07 -44.28 6.50
C ARG A 62 4.26 -45.53 7.35
N ALA A 63 5.26 -46.35 7.03
CA ALA A 63 5.61 -47.56 7.75
C ALA A 63 7.13 -47.74 7.75
N VAL A 64 7.68 -48.11 8.91
CA VAL A 64 9.08 -48.47 9.08
C VAL A 64 9.10 -49.83 9.77
N THR A 65 9.70 -50.83 9.13
CA THR A 65 9.75 -52.19 9.64
C THR A 65 11.19 -52.66 9.68
N SER A 66 11.59 -53.26 10.80
CA SER A 66 12.89 -53.92 10.95
C SER A 66 12.74 -55.38 10.51
N ILE A 67 13.67 -55.85 9.69
CA ILE A 67 13.70 -57.24 9.21
C ILE A 67 14.58 -58.03 10.17
N ASN A 68 13.97 -58.92 10.94
CA ASN A 68 14.67 -59.80 11.86
C ASN A 68 14.43 -61.26 11.46
N PRO A 69 15.46 -62.12 11.54
CA PRO A 69 15.27 -63.55 11.30
C PRO A 69 14.41 -64.16 12.43
N GLU A 70 13.38 -64.92 12.05
CA GLU A 70 12.50 -65.60 13.02
C GLU A 70 13.16 -66.85 13.63
N VAL A 71 14.17 -67.41 12.96
CA VAL A 71 14.85 -68.65 13.36
C VAL A 71 16.37 -68.50 13.34
N SER A 72 17.04 -69.20 14.26
CA SER A 72 18.49 -69.27 14.32
C SER A 72 19.04 -70.12 13.17
N GLY A 73 19.93 -69.56 12.36
CA GLY A 73 20.55 -70.27 11.23
C GLY A 73 21.71 -69.49 10.61
N ARG A 74 22.43 -70.13 9.67
CA ARG A 74 23.48 -69.49 8.87
C ARG A 74 22.90 -69.00 7.54
N ILE A 75 23.13 -67.73 7.21
CA ILE A 75 22.76 -67.15 5.91
C ILE A 75 23.66 -67.75 4.83
N ILE A 76 23.05 -68.38 3.81
CA ILE A 76 23.76 -69.02 2.68
C ILE A 76 23.58 -68.27 1.36
N SER A 77 22.53 -67.45 1.24
CA SER A 77 22.18 -66.67 0.06
C SER A 77 21.60 -65.33 0.49
N ILE A 78 21.67 -64.33 -0.38
CA ILE A 78 20.96 -63.06 -0.23
C ILE A 78 20.37 -62.75 -1.59
N GLU A 79 19.08 -62.39 -1.64
CA GLU A 79 18.45 -62.05 -2.91
C GLU A 79 18.92 -60.68 -3.43
N PRO A 80 19.12 -60.49 -4.75
CA PRO A 80 19.62 -59.23 -5.33
C PRO A 80 18.75 -58.00 -5.04
N ASP A 81 17.47 -58.22 -4.76
CA ASP A 81 16.51 -57.17 -4.41
C ASP A 81 16.67 -56.71 -2.95
N PHE A 82 17.32 -57.52 -2.10
CA PHE A 82 17.67 -57.19 -0.72
C PHE A 82 19.00 -56.42 -0.67
N LYS A 83 18.98 -55.21 -1.23
CA LYS A 83 20.08 -54.25 -1.21
C LYS A 83 19.66 -52.93 -0.58
N GLU A 84 20.62 -52.16 -0.11
CA GLU A 84 20.35 -50.82 0.45
C GLU A 84 19.64 -49.94 -0.59
N GLY A 85 18.50 -49.35 -0.20
CA GLY A 85 17.64 -48.57 -1.10
C GLY A 85 16.85 -49.39 -2.14
N GLY A 86 16.91 -50.73 -2.07
CA GLY A 86 16.09 -51.63 -2.87
C GLY A 86 14.63 -51.64 -2.41
N PHE A 87 13.73 -52.02 -3.33
CA PHE A 87 12.30 -52.19 -3.04
C PHE A 87 11.95 -53.67 -3.13
N PHE A 88 11.16 -54.17 -2.17
CA PHE A 88 10.66 -55.54 -2.16
C PHE A 88 9.19 -55.55 -1.79
N LYS A 89 8.49 -56.61 -2.20
CA LYS A 89 7.05 -56.78 -1.94
C LYS A 89 6.80 -57.63 -0.69
N PRO A 90 5.62 -57.50 -0.05
CA PRO A 90 5.23 -58.42 1.01
C PRO A 90 5.31 -59.89 0.55
N GLY A 91 5.97 -60.74 1.33
CA GLY A 91 6.13 -62.18 1.03
C GLY A 91 7.29 -62.53 0.10
N GLN A 92 8.09 -61.55 -0.35
CA GLN A 92 9.28 -61.82 -1.14
C GLN A 92 10.39 -62.44 -0.27
N LYS A 93 11.08 -63.47 -0.79
CA LYS A 93 12.26 -64.05 -0.13
C LYS A 93 13.41 -63.04 -0.15
N LEU A 94 14.09 -62.86 0.98
CA LEU A 94 15.20 -61.91 1.15
C LEU A 94 16.53 -62.59 1.50
N LEU A 95 16.49 -63.68 2.27
CA LEU A 95 17.62 -64.45 2.78
C LEU A 95 17.55 -65.91 2.28
#